data_AF-A0A7V5WQM4-F1
#
_entry.id   AF-A0A7V5WQM4-F1
#
_cell.length_a   1.000
_cell.length_b   1.000
_cell.length_c   1.000
_cell.angle_alpha   90.00
_cell.angle_beta   90.00
_cell.angle_gamma   90.00
#
_symmetry.space_group_name_H-M   'P 1'
#
loop_
_entity.id
_entity.type
_entity.pdbx_description
1 polymer ?
#
loop_
_entity_poly.entity_id
_entity_poly.type
_entity_poly.pdbx_seq_one_letter_code
_entity_poly.pdbx_strand_id
1 'polypeptide(L)'
;MDTITSRHDPRFEVTMYKYIGMENSYQLDFYLDHGGYEAAKKALTTMQSVDVVNEVKASGLRGRGGAGFPTGVKWSFMPPVDGRQRFIVCN
;
A
#
# COMPACT_ATOMS: atom_id res chain seq x y z
N MET A 1 -21.54 10.37 -5.10
CA MET A 1 -20.14 10.38 -5.56
C MET A 1 -19.34 11.06 -4.49
N ASP A 2 -18.42 10.36 -3.84
CA ASP A 2 -17.52 11.02 -2.89
C ASP A 2 -16.63 12.00 -3.65
N THR A 3 -16.69 13.26 -3.25
CA THR A 3 -15.88 14.34 -3.84
C THR A 3 -14.40 14.08 -3.63
N ILE A 4 -13.57 14.30 -4.64
CA ILE A 4 -12.11 14.24 -4.54
C ILE A 4 -11.64 15.17 -3.42
N THR A 5 -10.86 14.63 -2.47
CA THR A 5 -10.12 15.44 -1.49
C THR A 5 -8.85 15.99 -2.15
N SER A 6 -8.58 17.27 -1.92
CA SER A 6 -7.33 17.94 -2.35
C SER A 6 -6.65 18.54 -1.12
N ARG A 7 -5.37 18.93 -1.23
CA ARG A 7 -4.50 19.18 -0.07
C ARG A 7 -5.07 20.11 1.02
N HIS A 8 -5.84 21.13 0.66
CA HIS A 8 -6.38 22.10 1.62
C HIS A 8 -7.77 21.73 2.16
N ASP A 9 -8.33 20.61 1.70
CA ASP A 9 -9.56 20.06 2.26
C ASP A 9 -9.30 19.58 3.70
N PRO A 10 -10.10 19.99 4.70
CA PRO A 10 -9.91 19.55 6.09
C PRO A 10 -10.06 18.04 6.30
N ARG A 11 -10.65 17.32 5.33
CA ARG A 11 -10.74 15.86 5.32
C ARG A 11 -9.47 15.17 4.79
N PHE A 12 -8.50 15.92 4.27
CA PHE A 12 -7.24 15.36 3.77
C PHE A 12 -6.33 14.96 4.92
N GLU A 13 -5.98 13.68 5.00
CA GLU A 13 -5.06 13.16 6.01
C GLU A 13 -3.67 12.88 5.42
N VAL A 14 -2.63 13.36 6.10
CA VAL A 14 -1.24 13.02 5.76
C VAL A 14 -0.91 11.65 6.34
N THR A 15 -0.64 10.67 5.46
CA THR A 15 -0.29 9.30 5.88
C THR A 15 1.22 9.03 5.78
N MET A 16 1.81 9.13 4.58
CA MET A 16 3.21 8.69 4.35
C MET A 16 4.26 9.58 5.04
N TYR A 17 4.11 10.90 4.94
CA TYR A 17 5.07 11.87 5.51
C TYR A 17 4.73 12.26 6.95
N LYS A 18 3.74 11.60 7.58
CA LYS A 18 3.18 11.98 8.88
C LYS A 18 4.24 12.09 9.99
N TYR A 19 5.20 11.17 10.00
CA TYR A 19 6.21 11.07 11.06
C TYR A 19 7.62 11.50 10.63
N ILE A 20 7.80 12.03 9.41
CA ILE A 20 9.12 12.44 8.94
C ILE A 20 9.65 13.60 9.79
N GLY A 21 10.91 13.48 10.21
CA GLY A 21 11.60 14.47 11.04
C GLY A 21 11.33 14.33 12.54
N MET A 22 10.44 13.43 12.95
CA MET A 22 10.27 13.11 14.38
C MET A 22 11.44 12.26 14.88
N GLU A 23 11.88 12.53 16.10
CA GLU A 23 12.90 11.75 16.77
C GLU A 23 12.49 10.28 16.83
N ASN A 24 13.44 9.37 16.62
CA ASN A 24 13.24 7.92 16.64
C ASN A 24 12.23 7.34 15.63
N SER A 25 11.72 8.12 14.68
CA SER A 25 10.74 7.67 13.67
C SER A 25 11.20 6.50 12.78
N TYR A 26 12.51 6.25 12.70
CA TYR A 26 13.12 5.14 11.98
C TYR A 26 13.25 3.85 12.81
N GLN A 27 12.97 3.90 14.11
CA GLN A 27 13.08 2.75 15.00
C GLN A 27 11.83 1.87 14.91
N LEU A 28 12.03 0.57 15.10
CA LEU A 28 10.93 -0.41 15.05
C LEU A 28 9.88 -0.14 16.12
N ASP A 29 10.28 0.15 17.36
CA ASP A 29 9.36 0.38 18.47
C ASP A 29 8.45 1.59 18.19
N PHE A 30 9.02 2.68 17.66
CA PHE A 30 8.23 3.82 17.20
C PHE A 30 7.21 3.39 16.14
N TYR A 31 7.60 2.58 15.15
CA TYR A 31 6.68 2.10 14.13
C TYR A 31 5.56 1.24 14.74
N LEU A 32 5.88 0.33 15.66
CA LEU A 32 4.93 -0.54 16.35
C LEU A 32 3.94 0.25 17.22
N ASP A 33 4.42 1.20 18.02
CA ASP A 33 3.59 2.06 18.89
C ASP A 33 2.55 2.88 18.10
N HIS A 34 2.82 3.12 16.81
CA HIS A 34 1.91 3.83 15.90
C HIS A 34 1.09 2.89 15.01
N GLY A 35 0.96 1.61 15.38
CA GLY A 35 0.15 0.60 14.66
C GLY A 35 0.86 -0.07 13.49
N GLY A 36 2.20 -0.05 13.48
CA GLY A 36 3.02 -0.70 12.49
C GLY A 36 2.69 -2.19 12.32
N TYR A 37 2.84 -2.70 11.10
CA TYR A 37 2.53 -4.09 10.72
C TYR A 37 1.07 -4.58 10.87
N GLU A 38 0.16 -3.85 11.52
CA GLU A 38 -1.23 -4.31 11.69
C GLU A 38 -1.94 -4.57 10.34
N ALA A 39 -1.72 -3.71 9.34
CA ALA A 39 -2.26 -3.92 7.99
C ALA A 39 -1.63 -5.15 7.29
N ALA A 40 -0.33 -5.40 7.49
CA ALA A 40 0.35 -6.57 6.95
C ALA A 40 -0.17 -7.86 7.62
N LYS A 41 -0.35 -7.84 8.93
CA LYS A 41 -0.95 -8.93 9.71
C LYS A 41 -2.35 -9.26 9.19
N LYS A 42 -3.21 -8.26 8.99
CA LYS A 42 -4.54 -8.45 8.37
C LYS A 42 -4.41 -9.10 6.99
N ALA A 43 -3.60 -8.53 6.09
CA ALA A 43 -3.45 -9.04 4.72
C ALA A 43 -2.94 -10.49 4.67
N LEU A 44 -2.03 -10.88 5.58
CA LEU A 44 -1.44 -12.22 5.60
C LEU A 44 -2.31 -13.27 6.30
N THR A 45 -3.15 -12.85 7.26
CA THR A 45 -3.89 -13.80 8.11
C THR A 45 -5.38 -13.88 7.80
N THR A 46 -5.96 -12.85 7.18
CA THR A 46 -7.42 -12.77 6.96
C THR A 46 -7.83 -12.60 5.50
N MET A 47 -6.89 -12.43 4.58
CA MET A 47 -7.19 -12.14 3.17
C MET A 47 -6.57 -13.20 2.25
N GLN A 48 -7.23 -13.49 1.14
CA GLN A 48 -6.60 -14.20 0.04
C GLN A 48 -5.80 -13.21 -0.82
N SER A 49 -4.81 -13.72 -1.57
CA SER A 49 -4.00 -12.88 -2.47
C SER A 49 -4.85 -12.14 -3.51
N VAL A 50 -5.92 -12.77 -4.00
CA VAL A 50 -6.89 -12.16 -4.92
C VAL A 50 -7.64 -10.99 -4.29
N ASP A 51 -7.96 -11.06 -3.00
CA ASP A 51 -8.65 -9.97 -2.29
C ASP A 51 -7.74 -8.74 -2.20
N VAL A 52 -6.46 -8.93 -1.88
CA VAL A 52 -5.47 -7.85 -1.83
C VAL A 52 -5.29 -7.20 -3.21
N VAL A 53 -5.22 -7.99 -4.28
CA VAL A 53 -5.12 -7.47 -5.66
C VAL A 53 -6.37 -6.68 -6.04
N ASN A 54 -7.56 -7.17 -5.67
CA ASN A 54 -8.82 -6.50 -5.95
C ASN A 54 -8.98 -5.19 -5.15
N GLU A 55 -8.57 -5.16 -3.89
CA GLU A 55 -8.55 -3.95 -3.06
C GLU A 55 -7.68 -2.85 -3.73
N VAL A 56 -6.47 -3.20 -4.16
CA VAL A 56 -5.58 -2.25 -4.84
C VAL A 56 -6.11 -1.84 -6.22
N LYS A 57 -6.77 -2.74 -6.95
CA LYS A 57 -7.46 -2.39 -8.20
C LYS A 57 -8.60 -1.40 -7.95
N ALA A 58 -9.43 -1.62 -6.92
CA ALA A 58 -10.54 -0.76 -6.55
C ALA A 58 -10.09 0.62 -6.07
N SER A 59 -8.94 0.69 -5.37
CA SER A 59 -8.36 1.96 -4.89
C SER A 59 -7.99 2.96 -5.99
N GLY A 60 -7.84 2.50 -7.24
CA GLY A 60 -7.34 3.32 -8.34
C GLY A 60 -5.86 3.70 -8.22
N LEU A 61 -5.05 2.99 -7.42
CA LEU A 61 -3.62 3.25 -7.30
C LEU A 61 -2.90 3.14 -8.65
N ARG A 62 -2.27 4.25 -9.06
CA ARG A 62 -1.41 4.33 -10.25
C ARG A 62 0.06 4.36 -9.85
N GLY A 63 0.92 3.77 -10.68
CA GLY A 63 2.36 3.70 -10.44
C GLY A 63 3.00 5.08 -10.25
N ARG A 64 3.78 5.25 -9.19
CA ARG A 64 4.42 6.51 -8.78
C ARG A 64 5.83 6.72 -9.31
N GLY A 65 6.40 5.76 -10.03
CA GLY A 65 7.69 5.90 -10.73
C GLY A 65 7.61 6.66 -12.07
N GLY A 66 6.55 7.42 -12.33
CA GLY A 66 6.36 8.23 -13.55
C GLY A 66 5.47 7.60 -14.64
N ALA A 67 5.46 6.26 -14.78
CA ALA A 67 4.68 5.59 -15.84
C ALA A 67 3.15 5.68 -15.66
N GLY A 68 2.65 5.81 -14.43
CA GLY A 68 1.21 5.94 -14.16
C GLY A 68 0.35 4.70 -14.50
N PHE A 69 0.96 3.52 -14.68
CA PHE A 69 0.23 2.27 -14.96
C PHE A 69 -0.60 1.84 -13.73
N PRO A 70 -1.85 1.35 -13.87
CA PRO A 70 -2.67 0.91 -12.74
C PRO A 70 -2.03 -0.29 -12.01
N THR A 71 -1.69 -0.11 -10.74
CA THR A 71 -0.90 -1.09 -9.97
C THR A 71 -1.66 -2.41 -9.77
N GLY A 72 -2.96 -2.36 -9.43
CA GLY A 72 -3.77 -3.58 -9.28
C GLY A 72 -3.91 -4.39 -10.57
N VAL A 73 -3.98 -3.71 -11.73
CA VAL A 73 -3.97 -4.38 -13.04
C VAL A 73 -2.61 -5.02 -13.30
N LYS A 74 -1.51 -4.32 -13.01
CA LYS A 74 -0.15 -4.87 -13.14
C LYS A 74 0.01 -6.16 -12.35
N TRP A 75 -0.47 -6.19 -11.11
CA TRP A 75 -0.38 -7.38 -10.26
C TRP A 75 -1.25 -8.54 -10.78
N SER A 76 -2.41 -8.25 -11.40
CA SER A 76 -3.28 -9.28 -11.99
C SER A 76 -2.68 -9.99 -13.21
N PHE A 77 -1.59 -9.46 -13.79
CA PHE A 77 -0.84 -10.15 -14.85
C PHE A 77 0.14 -11.19 -14.35
N MET A 78 0.35 -11.29 -13.03
CA MET A 78 1.19 -12.35 -12.49
C MET A 78 0.60 -13.72 -12.85
N PRO A 79 1.43 -14.68 -13.31
CA PRO A 79 0.94 -16.00 -13.65
C PRO A 79 0.33 -16.68 -12.42
N PRO A 80 -0.62 -17.61 -12.59
CA PRO A 80 -1.09 -18.47 -11.49
C PRO A 80 0.08 -19.13 -10.77
N VAL A 81 -0.12 -19.52 -9.50
CA VAL A 81 0.91 -20.20 -8.71
C VAL A 81 1.30 -21.50 -9.43
N ASP A 82 2.55 -21.56 -9.88
CA ASP A 82 3.12 -22.60 -10.74
C ASP A 82 4.32 -23.31 -10.08
N GLY A 83 4.51 -23.09 -8.77
CA GLY A 83 5.60 -23.66 -7.98
C GLY A 83 6.97 -23.00 -8.22
N ARG A 84 7.07 -22.01 -9.12
CA ARG A 84 8.33 -21.30 -9.38
C ARG A 84 8.55 -20.17 -8.37
N GLN A 85 9.82 -19.90 -8.09
CA GLN A 85 10.23 -18.77 -7.25
C GLN A 85 9.80 -17.44 -7.88
N ARG A 86 9.34 -16.50 -7.05
CA ARG A 86 8.91 -15.15 -7.45
C ARG A 86 9.73 -14.11 -6.72
N PHE A 87 9.95 -12.97 -7.36
CA PHE A 87 10.71 -11.86 -6.82
C PHE A 87 9.88 -10.59 -6.83
N ILE A 88 10.07 -9.75 -5.81
CA ILE A 88 9.52 -8.40 -5.73
C ILE A 88 10.72 -7.45 -5.74
N VAL A 89 10.66 -6.43 -6.59
CA VAL A 89 11.71 -5.41 -6.73
C VAL A 89 11.13 -4.05 -6.36
N CYS A 90 11.75 -3.39 -5.38
CA CYS A 90 11.51 -1.98 -5.08
C CYS A 90 12.52 -1.14 -5.87
N ASN A 91 12.01 -0.22 -6.70
CA ASN A 91 12.81 0.66 -7.55
C ASN A 91 12.79 2.08 -7.00
#